data_AF-A0A950JGG3-F1
#
_entry.id   AF-A0A950JGG3-F1
#
_cell.length_a   1.000
_cell.length_b   1.000
_cell.length_c   1.000
_cell.angle_alpha   90.00
_cell.angle_beta   90.00
_cell.angle_gamma   90.00
#
_symmetry.space_group_name_H-M   'P 1'
#
loop_
_entity.id
_entity.type
_entity.pdbx_description
1 polymer ?
#
loop_
_entity_poly.entity_id
_entity_poly.type
_entity_poly.pdbx_seq_one_letter_code
_entity_poly.pdbx_strand_id
1 'polypeptide(L)'
;MAGDPHYHLHNFIPNLVVTDDGRVGSIDSKALTTHKVPEYGAFFQARLADRLRSLGLRIGLDADGEAAVALDIPESAVTTFSKRDRQVEADAQRYARDLAMDWDELSLERKQQILHEASAAGRLRKTKEDTHAVWREQIAELGWTPESLLGAASAQEPTTAERRETAYAAASASLSAEFQLNAVLDAQRLRVHA
;
A
#
# COMPACT_ATOMS: atom_id res chain seq x y z
N MET A 1 5.82 6.16 -23.56
CA MET A 1 4.53 5.79 -22.92
C MET A 1 4.22 6.82 -21.86
N ALA A 2 2.97 7.27 -21.80
CA ALA A 2 2.50 8.11 -20.70
C ALA A 2 2.66 7.33 -19.39
N GLY A 3 3.15 8.01 -18.34
CA GLY A 3 3.21 7.41 -17.01
C GLY A 3 1.81 7.21 -16.45
N ASP A 4 1.63 6.21 -15.58
CA ASP A 4 0.37 6.03 -14.87
C ASP A 4 0.16 7.12 -13.80
N PRO A 5 -1.10 7.43 -13.44
CA PRO A 5 -1.43 8.24 -12.27
C PRO A 5 -0.87 7.58 -11.01
N HIS A 6 0.07 8.24 -10.33
CA HIS A 6 0.66 7.73 -9.10
C HIS A 6 0.91 8.87 -8.12
N TYR A 7 -0.12 9.20 -7.33
CA TYR A 7 -0.02 10.23 -6.31
C TYR A 7 0.70 9.68 -5.08
N HIS A 8 1.82 10.30 -4.72
CA HIS A 8 2.65 9.90 -3.59
C HIS A 8 3.33 11.13 -2.98
N LEU A 9 3.72 11.01 -1.72
CA LEU A 9 4.38 12.06 -0.96
C LEU A 9 5.79 11.63 -0.61
N HIS A 10 6.76 12.52 -0.86
CA HIS A 10 8.12 12.36 -0.36
C HIS A 10 8.30 13.18 0.92
N ASN A 11 8.18 12.50 2.06
CA ASN A 11 8.44 13.10 3.36
C ASN A 11 9.91 12.88 3.74
N PHE A 12 10.76 13.82 3.34
CA PHE A 12 12.17 13.75 3.66
C PHE A 12 12.39 14.03 5.16
N ILE A 13 12.97 13.05 5.87
CA ILE A 13 13.37 13.17 7.27
C ILE A 13 14.91 13.12 7.30
N PRO A 14 15.59 14.20 7.73
CA PRO A 14 17.04 14.17 7.87
C PRO A 14 17.45 13.17 8.96
N ASN A 15 18.57 12.48 8.77
CA ASN A 15 19.12 11.56 9.76
C ASN A 15 19.78 12.32 10.92
N LEU A 16 18.96 13.00 11.71
CA LEU A 16 19.37 13.89 12.79
C LEU A 16 18.36 13.83 13.93
N VAL A 17 18.83 13.54 15.14
CA VAL A 17 18.04 13.54 16.38
C VAL A 17 18.76 14.37 17.42
N VAL A 18 18.02 15.24 18.12
CA VAL A 18 18.51 15.95 19.31
C VAL A 18 17.83 15.35 20.53
N THR A 19 18.62 14.83 21.47
CA THR A 19 18.10 14.24 22.72
C THR A 19 17.83 15.33 23.76
N ASP A 20 17.09 14.99 24.81
CA ASP A 20 16.69 15.93 25.86
C ASP A 20 17.87 16.60 26.60
N ASP A 21 19.02 15.93 26.63
CA ASP A 21 20.28 16.44 27.19
C ASP A 21 21.14 17.23 26.17
N GLY A 22 20.59 17.51 24.98
CA GLY A 22 21.22 18.31 23.93
C GLY A 22 22.23 17.56 23.06
N ARG A 23 22.38 16.24 23.21
CA ARG A 23 23.25 15.46 22.30
C ARG A 23 22.61 15.33 20.93
N VAL A 24 23.45 15.30 19.91
CA VAL A 24 23.04 15.14 18.51
C VAL A 24 23.49 13.76 18.02
N GLY A 25 22.56 13.01 17.44
CA GLY A 25 22.80 11.66 16.93
C GLY A 25 22.02 11.35 15.66
N SER A 26 22.08 10.09 15.25
CA SER A 26 21.31 9.55 14.12
C SER A 26 19.99 8.94 14.57
N ILE A 27 19.04 8.84 13.64
CA ILE A 27 17.82 8.08 13.82
C ILE A 27 18.18 6.60 13.96
N ASP A 28 17.51 5.91 14.88
CA ASP A 28 17.53 4.44 14.92
C ASP A 28 16.79 3.89 13.70
N SER A 29 17.55 3.63 12.63
CA SER A 29 17.01 3.14 11.36
C SER A 29 16.38 1.77 11.49
N LYS A 30 16.89 0.91 12.38
CA LYS A 30 16.35 -0.43 12.60
C LYS A 30 14.97 -0.35 13.26
N ALA A 31 14.83 0.43 14.32
CA ALA A 31 13.53 0.64 14.96
C ALA A 31 12.54 1.30 13.98
N LEU A 32 13.02 2.25 13.17
CA LEU A 32 12.20 2.91 12.16
C LEU A 32 11.68 1.91 11.12
N THR A 33 12.54 1.13 10.47
CA THR A 33 12.14 0.24 9.37
C THR A 33 11.34 -0.96 9.85
N THR A 34 11.67 -1.54 11.00
CA THR A 34 11.04 -2.78 11.46
C THR A 34 9.68 -2.55 12.10
N HIS A 35 9.48 -1.44 12.80
CA HIS A 35 8.27 -1.24 13.60
C HIS A 35 7.49 0.01 13.19
N LYS A 36 8.17 1.13 12.97
CA LYS A 36 7.49 2.42 12.77
C LYS A 36 6.99 2.64 11.36
N VAL A 37 7.70 2.17 10.34
CA VAL A 37 7.23 2.27 8.95
C VAL A 37 5.92 1.52 8.74
N PRO A 38 5.76 0.24 9.17
CA PRO A 38 4.47 -0.45 9.11
C PRO A 38 3.37 0.26 9.90
N GLU A 39 3.65 0.68 11.14
CA GLU A 39 2.70 1.39 12.00
C GLU A 39 2.21 2.71 11.36
N TYR A 40 3.12 3.51 10.81
CA TYR A 40 2.77 4.76 10.13
C TYR A 40 2.05 4.52 8.81
N GLY A 41 2.38 3.45 8.09
CA GLY A 41 1.67 3.02 6.88
C GLY A 41 0.21 2.69 7.19
N ALA A 42 -0.03 1.84 8.19
CA ALA A 42 -1.37 1.48 8.64
C ALA A 42 -2.17 2.72 9.12
N PHE A 43 -1.53 3.58 9.91
CA PHE A 43 -2.16 4.84 10.35
C PHE A 43 -2.51 5.75 9.16
N PHE A 44 -1.60 5.90 8.19
CA PHE A 44 -1.86 6.69 7.00
C PHE A 44 -3.06 6.14 6.21
N GLN A 45 -3.11 4.83 5.97
CA GLN A 45 -4.23 4.18 5.27
C GLN A 45 -5.56 4.40 6.00
N ALA A 46 -5.59 4.23 7.32
CA ALA A 46 -6.79 4.46 8.13
C ALA A 46 -7.27 5.92 8.02
N ARG A 47 -6.35 6.90 8.15
CA ARG A 47 -6.69 8.32 8.05
C ARG A 47 -7.10 8.71 6.64
N LEU A 48 -6.47 8.15 5.60
CA LEU A 48 -6.86 8.36 4.21
C LEU A 48 -8.27 7.84 3.98
N ALA A 49 -8.59 6.62 4.44
CA ALA A 49 -9.91 6.03 4.32
C ALA A 49 -10.98 6.88 5.00
N ASP A 50 -10.75 7.34 6.23
CA ASP A 50 -11.67 8.25 6.95
C ASP A 50 -11.93 9.53 6.16
N ARG A 51 -10.87 10.16 5.64
CA ARG A 51 -10.98 11.40 4.86
C ARG A 51 -11.76 11.19 3.57
N LEU A 52 -11.48 10.13 2.83
CA LEU A 52 -12.19 9.81 1.60
C LEU A 52 -13.67 9.46 1.86
N ARG A 53 -13.98 8.73 2.93
CA ARG A 53 -15.37 8.48 3.36
C ARG A 53 -16.10 9.78 3.73
N SER A 54 -15.42 10.71 4.42
CA SER A 54 -16.01 12.02 4.74
C SER A 54 -16.29 12.89 3.52
N LEU A 55 -15.62 12.62 2.39
CA LEU A 55 -15.89 13.23 1.08
C LEU A 55 -16.97 12.47 0.29
N GLY A 56 -17.56 11.43 0.87
CA GLY A 56 -18.65 10.65 0.30
C GLY A 56 -18.22 9.54 -0.66
N LEU A 57 -16.97 9.08 -0.61
CA LEU A 57 -16.54 7.90 -1.37
C LEU A 57 -16.85 6.60 -0.61
N ARG A 58 -17.18 5.53 -1.33
CA ARG A 58 -17.24 4.18 -0.76
C ARG A 58 -15.84 3.58 -0.69
N ILE A 59 -15.27 3.55 0.51
CA ILE A 59 -13.92 3.03 0.76
C ILE A 59 -13.98 1.73 1.57
N GLY A 60 -13.40 0.67 1.01
CA GLY A 60 -13.17 -0.61 1.67
C GLY A 60 -11.68 -0.89 1.84
N LEU A 61 -11.36 -2.16 2.13
CA LEU A 61 -10.01 -2.69 2.08
C LEU A 61 -9.83 -3.52 0.81
N ASP A 62 -8.60 -3.70 0.36
CA ASP A 62 -8.24 -4.66 -0.68
C ASP A 62 -8.41 -6.11 -0.22
N ALA A 63 -8.09 -7.06 -1.10
CA ALA A 63 -8.29 -8.49 -0.85
C ALA A 63 -7.47 -9.00 0.35
N ASP A 64 -6.30 -8.42 0.58
CA ASP A 64 -5.39 -8.79 1.67
C ASP A 64 -5.68 -8.02 2.97
N GLY A 65 -6.55 -7.02 2.93
CA GLY A 65 -6.91 -6.21 4.09
C GLY A 65 -5.87 -5.15 4.47
N GLU A 66 -4.92 -4.85 3.59
CA GLU A 66 -3.73 -4.04 3.87
C GLU A 66 -3.86 -2.59 3.38
N ALA A 67 -4.66 -2.34 2.33
CA ALA A 67 -4.78 -1.01 1.73
C ALA A 67 -6.23 -0.54 1.59
N ALA A 68 -6.44 0.77 1.75
CA ALA A 68 -7.73 1.39 1.50
C ALA A 68 -7.99 1.51 -0.01
N VAL A 69 -9.15 1.03 -0.47
CA VAL A 69 -9.54 1.05 -1.90
C VAL A 69 -10.91 1.67 -2.13
N ALA A 70 -11.06 2.35 -3.27
CA ALA A 70 -12.35 2.89 -3.71
C ALA A 70 -13.16 1.79 -4.41
N LEU A 71 -14.28 1.38 -3.80
CA LEU A 71 -15.09 0.24 -4.24
C LEU A 71 -15.87 0.50 -5.54
N ASP A 72 -16.01 1.77 -5.91
CA ASP A 72 -16.70 2.21 -7.13
C ASP A 72 -15.78 2.25 -8.37
N ILE A 73 -14.48 2.03 -8.19
CA ILE A 73 -13.53 1.98 -9.30
C ILE A 73 -13.44 0.53 -9.79
N PRO A 74 -13.71 0.25 -11.07
CA PRO A 74 -13.62 -1.11 -11.59
C PRO A 74 -12.16 -1.58 -11.61
N GLU A 75 -11.95 -2.86 -11.29
CA GLU A 75 -10.62 -3.49 -11.27
C GLU A 75 -9.89 -3.34 -12.62
N SER A 76 -10.61 -3.44 -13.74
CA SER A 76 -10.06 -3.25 -15.09
C SER A 76 -9.42 -1.86 -15.30
N ALA A 77 -9.96 -0.82 -14.66
CA ALA A 77 -9.36 0.52 -14.68
C ALA A 77 -8.08 0.57 -13.84
N VAL A 78 -8.07 -0.08 -12.66
CA VAL A 78 -6.88 -0.20 -11.81
C VAL A 78 -5.77 -0.94 -12.57
N THR A 79 -6.06 -2.12 -13.12
CA THR A 79 -5.09 -2.91 -13.90
C THR A 79 -4.50 -2.13 -15.07
N THR A 80 -5.31 -1.34 -15.76
CA THR A 80 -4.88 -0.49 -16.89
C THR A 80 -3.82 0.53 -16.46
N PHE A 81 -3.93 1.08 -15.26
CA PHE A 81 -2.99 2.06 -14.68
C PHE A 81 -1.94 1.46 -13.72
N SER A 82 -1.90 0.14 -13.56
CA SER A 82 -0.81 -0.56 -12.84
C SER A 82 0.21 -1.14 -13.82
N LYS A 83 0.65 -0.38 -14.84
CA LYS A 83 1.59 -0.89 -15.86
C LYS A 83 2.95 -1.19 -15.25
N ARG A 84 3.40 -0.35 -14.30
CA ARG A 84 4.67 -0.50 -13.59
C ARG A 84 4.71 -1.81 -12.79
N ASP A 85 3.64 -2.11 -12.05
CA ASP A 85 3.58 -3.27 -11.18
C ASP A 85 3.64 -4.56 -12.01
N ARG A 86 2.80 -4.66 -13.05
CA ARG A 86 2.83 -5.77 -14.00
C ARG A 86 4.19 -5.96 -14.67
N GLN A 87 4.86 -4.87 -15.03
CA GLN A 87 6.21 -4.93 -15.61
C GLN A 87 7.21 -5.51 -14.60
N VAL A 88 7.18 -5.03 -13.35
CA VAL A 88 8.10 -5.49 -12.31
C VAL A 88 7.85 -6.96 -11.96
N GLU A 89 6.60 -7.40 -11.88
CA GLU A 89 6.24 -8.80 -11.70
C GLU A 89 6.73 -9.68 -12.85
N ALA A 90 6.48 -9.28 -14.10
CA ALA A 90 6.94 -10.02 -15.28
C ALA A 90 8.48 -10.09 -15.35
N ASP A 91 9.16 -9.01 -14.96
CA ASP A 91 10.62 -8.96 -14.89
C ASP A 91 11.16 -9.86 -13.78
N ALA A 92 10.53 -9.87 -12.61
CA ALA A 92 10.90 -10.71 -11.48
C ALA A 92 10.71 -12.20 -11.78
N GLN A 93 9.56 -12.57 -12.38
CA GLN A 93 9.31 -13.94 -12.82
C GLN A 93 10.30 -14.37 -13.91
N ARG A 94 10.66 -13.48 -14.84
CA ARG A 94 11.69 -13.77 -15.85
C ARG A 94 13.05 -14.00 -15.20
N TYR A 95 13.45 -13.12 -14.27
CA TYR A 95 14.70 -13.26 -13.52
C TYR A 95 14.76 -14.58 -12.75
N ALA A 96 13.66 -14.98 -12.09
CA ALA A 96 13.58 -16.27 -11.40
C ALA A 96 13.76 -17.44 -12.38
N ARG A 97 13.08 -17.41 -13.53
CA ARG A 97 13.25 -18.44 -14.59
C ARG A 97 14.68 -18.51 -15.12
N ASP A 98 15.32 -17.36 -15.34
CA ASP A 98 16.71 -17.29 -15.84
C ASP A 98 17.71 -17.90 -14.83
N LEU A 99 17.36 -17.90 -13.53
CA LEU A 99 18.11 -18.56 -12.46
C LEU A 99 17.63 -19.98 -12.14
N ALA A 100 16.75 -20.56 -12.97
CA ALA A 100 16.13 -21.87 -12.74
C ALA A 100 15.44 -22.01 -11.37
N MET A 101 14.86 -20.91 -10.88
CA MET A 101 14.05 -20.87 -9.67
C MET A 101 12.56 -20.99 -10.04
N ASP A 102 11.81 -21.79 -9.29
CA ASP A 102 10.34 -21.78 -9.38
C ASP A 102 9.80 -20.59 -8.59
N TRP A 103 9.20 -19.63 -9.29
CA TRP A 103 8.63 -18.43 -8.70
C TRP A 103 7.61 -18.76 -7.62
N ASP A 104 6.75 -19.75 -7.83
CA ASP A 104 5.63 -20.02 -6.92
C ASP A 104 6.11 -20.60 -5.59
N GLU A 105 7.22 -21.35 -5.62
CA GLU A 105 7.86 -21.97 -4.45
C GLU A 105 8.79 -21.02 -3.66
N LEU A 106 9.11 -19.84 -4.19
CA LEU A 106 9.98 -18.89 -3.51
C LEU A 106 9.34 -18.36 -2.21
N SER A 107 10.17 -18.22 -1.17
CA SER A 107 9.78 -17.52 0.05
C SER A 107 9.42 -16.06 -0.25
N LEU A 108 8.54 -15.47 0.58
CA LEU A 108 8.11 -14.07 0.43
C LEU A 108 9.31 -13.11 0.42
N GLU A 109 10.26 -13.31 1.33
CA GLU A 109 11.50 -12.50 1.42
C GLU A 109 12.29 -12.56 0.11
N ARG A 110 12.39 -13.75 -0.49
CA ARG A 110 13.13 -13.92 -1.74
C ARG A 110 12.40 -13.30 -2.92
N LYS A 111 11.06 -13.42 -2.97
CA LYS A 111 10.23 -12.71 -3.96
C LYS A 111 10.42 -11.20 -3.86
N GLN A 112 10.37 -10.63 -2.65
CA GLN A 112 10.59 -9.20 -2.40
C GLN A 112 11.96 -8.72 -2.87
N GLN A 113 13.02 -9.50 -2.60
CA GLN A 113 14.37 -9.17 -3.08
C GLN A 113 14.43 -9.11 -4.61
N ILE A 114 13.88 -10.13 -5.29
CA ILE A 114 13.91 -10.19 -6.75
C ILE A 114 13.07 -9.05 -7.37
N LEU A 115 11.92 -8.73 -6.79
CA LEU A 115 11.08 -7.59 -7.21
C LEU A 115 11.85 -6.26 -7.10
N HIS A 116 12.60 -6.07 -6.02
CA HIS A 116 13.42 -4.88 -5.82
C HIS A 116 14.50 -4.75 -6.91
N GLU A 117 15.23 -5.83 -7.18
CA GLU A 117 16.28 -5.88 -8.21
C GLU A 117 15.71 -5.65 -9.61
N ALA A 118 14.59 -6.31 -9.95
CA ALA A 118 13.89 -6.14 -11.22
C ALA A 118 13.38 -4.70 -11.43
N SER A 119 12.82 -4.09 -10.38
CA SER A 119 12.36 -2.69 -10.41
C SER A 119 13.49 -1.70 -10.69
N ALA A 120 14.69 -1.92 -10.13
CA ALA A 120 15.84 -1.07 -10.37
C ALA A 120 16.31 -1.09 -11.84
N ALA A 121 16.28 -2.26 -12.49
CA ALA A 121 16.73 -2.44 -13.87
C ALA A 121 15.77 -1.87 -14.92
N GLY A 122 14.45 -1.95 -14.69
CA GLY A 122 13.42 -1.64 -15.70
C GLY A 122 12.99 -0.16 -15.80
N ARG A 123 13.80 0.83 -15.39
CA ARG A 123 13.38 2.25 -15.42
C ARG A 123 13.35 2.79 -16.86
N LEU A 124 12.20 2.66 -17.53
CA LEU A 124 11.94 3.29 -18.83
C LEU A 124 11.77 4.81 -18.71
N ARG A 125 12.29 5.55 -19.69
CA ARG A 125 12.16 7.02 -19.78
C ARG A 125 10.72 7.38 -20.14
N LYS A 126 10.03 8.13 -19.28
CA LYS A 126 8.66 8.63 -19.53
C LYS A 126 8.71 9.91 -20.38
N THR A 127 7.77 10.10 -21.30
CA THR A 127 7.58 11.36 -22.04
C THR A 127 6.75 12.34 -21.22
N LYS A 128 6.99 13.66 -21.39
CA LYS A 128 6.33 14.76 -20.64
C LYS A 128 4.98 15.19 -21.24
N GLU A 129 4.48 14.50 -22.27
CA GLU A 129 3.23 14.86 -22.97
C GLU A 129 2.01 14.82 -22.05
N ASP A 130 0.95 15.54 -22.41
CA ASP A 130 -0.28 15.73 -21.64
C ASP A 130 -0.94 14.39 -21.23
N THR A 131 -0.50 13.87 -20.09
CA THR A 131 -0.85 12.53 -19.58
C THR A 131 -2.35 12.39 -19.34
N HIS A 132 -3.05 13.48 -18.99
CA HIS A 132 -4.48 13.46 -18.68
C HIS A 132 -5.37 13.15 -19.90
N ALA A 133 -5.01 13.59 -21.11
CA ALA A 133 -5.77 13.26 -22.31
C ALA A 133 -5.64 11.76 -22.61
N VAL A 134 -4.41 11.26 -22.57
CA VAL A 134 -4.08 9.84 -22.76
C VAL A 134 -4.78 8.96 -21.71
N TRP A 135 -4.83 9.39 -20.45
CA TRP A 135 -5.54 8.63 -19.41
C TRP A 135 -7.04 8.55 -19.66
N ARG A 136 -7.67 9.63 -20.14
CA ARG A 136 -9.10 9.63 -20.47
C ARG A 136 -9.39 8.72 -21.65
N GLU A 137 -8.55 8.73 -22.68
CA GLU A 137 -8.65 7.82 -23.83
C GLU A 137 -8.52 6.36 -23.39
N GLN A 138 -7.49 6.03 -22.60
CA GLN A 138 -7.27 4.67 -22.08
C GLN A 138 -8.46 4.14 -21.29
N ILE A 139 -9.13 4.98 -20.52
CA ILE A 139 -10.33 4.59 -19.77
C ILE A 139 -11.57 4.47 -20.65
N ALA A 140 -11.75 5.40 -21.61
CA ALA A 140 -12.84 5.34 -22.56
C ALA A 140 -12.81 4.05 -23.41
N GLU A 141 -11.62 3.56 -23.77
CA GLU A 141 -11.42 2.27 -24.46
C GLU A 141 -11.92 1.07 -23.65
N LEU A 142 -11.96 1.16 -22.31
CA LEU A 142 -12.51 0.14 -21.43
C LEU A 142 -14.05 0.20 -21.33
N GLY A 143 -14.69 1.15 -22.00
CA GLY A 143 -16.14 1.38 -21.88
C GLY A 143 -16.56 1.99 -20.55
N TRP A 144 -15.61 2.50 -19.76
CA TRP A 144 -15.88 3.20 -18.50
C TRP A 144 -15.60 4.69 -18.68
N THR A 145 -16.46 5.55 -18.12
CA THR A 145 -16.20 6.99 -18.06
C THR A 145 -16.30 7.40 -16.59
N PRO A 146 -15.21 7.91 -15.98
CA PRO A 146 -15.21 8.26 -14.58
C PRO A 146 -16.07 9.50 -14.36
N GLU A 147 -17.22 9.33 -13.73
CA GLU A 147 -17.95 10.42 -13.10
C GLU A 147 -17.34 10.74 -11.72
N SER A 148 -17.66 11.91 -11.16
CA SER A 148 -17.19 12.24 -9.83
C SER A 148 -17.78 11.28 -8.81
N LEU A 149 -16.91 10.61 -8.05
CA LEU A 149 -17.32 9.74 -6.93
C LEU A 149 -17.56 10.54 -5.63
N LEU A 150 -17.36 11.86 -5.65
CA LEU A 150 -17.56 12.71 -4.47
C LEU A 150 -19.06 12.82 -4.14
N GLY A 151 -19.41 12.62 -2.87
CA GLY A 151 -20.79 12.66 -2.42
C GLY A 151 -21.66 11.49 -2.90
N ALA A 152 -21.08 10.47 -3.56
CA ALA A 152 -21.81 9.30 -4.06
C ALA A 152 -22.37 8.42 -2.93
N ALA A 153 -21.79 8.50 -1.73
CA ALA A 153 -22.24 7.78 -0.54
C ALA A 153 -22.45 8.71 0.65
N SER A 154 -23.50 8.42 1.41
CA SER A 154 -23.66 8.94 2.77
C SER A 154 -23.00 7.96 3.73
N ALA A 155 -21.88 8.36 4.33
CA ALA A 155 -21.24 7.57 5.38
C ALA A 155 -22.00 7.79 6.69
N GLN A 156 -22.78 6.80 7.14
CA GLN A 156 -23.28 6.79 8.50
C GLN A 156 -22.13 6.40 9.42
N GLU A 157 -21.78 7.25 10.38
CA GLU A 157 -20.72 6.93 11.32
C GLU A 157 -21.14 5.75 12.20
N PRO A 158 -20.35 4.67 12.27
CA PRO A 158 -20.63 3.57 13.17
C PRO A 158 -20.55 4.06 14.62
N THR A 159 -21.42 3.53 15.46
CA THR A 159 -21.41 3.79 16.89
C THR A 159 -20.09 3.34 17.50
N THR A 160 -19.75 3.88 18.67
CA THR A 160 -18.56 3.46 19.41
C THR A 160 -18.55 1.96 19.73
N ALA A 161 -19.72 1.35 19.96
CA ALA A 161 -19.82 -0.08 20.21
C ALA A 161 -19.46 -0.89 18.94
N GLU A 162 -20.05 -0.54 17.79
CA GLU A 162 -19.76 -1.20 16.52
C GLU A 162 -18.28 -1.07 16.15
N ARG A 163 -17.69 0.14 16.29
CA ARG A 163 -16.26 0.34 16.04
C ARG A 163 -15.37 -0.55 16.91
N ARG A 164 -15.72 -0.72 18.19
CA ARG A 164 -14.96 -1.59 19.11
C ARG A 164 -15.07 -3.05 18.73
N GLU A 165 -16.27 -3.50 18.36
CA GLU A 165 -16.48 -4.88 17.93
C GLU A 165 -15.71 -5.18 16.63
N THR A 166 -15.79 -4.29 15.64
CA THR A 166 -15.02 -4.43 14.40
C THR A 166 -13.52 -4.43 14.65
N ALA A 167 -13.01 -3.52 15.49
CA ALA A 167 -11.60 -3.47 15.83
C ALA A 167 -11.15 -4.75 16.56
N TYR A 168 -11.94 -5.24 17.51
CA TYR A 168 -11.65 -6.47 18.23
C TYR A 168 -11.61 -7.68 17.29
N ALA A 169 -12.59 -7.82 16.39
CA ALA A 169 -12.64 -8.91 15.43
C ALA A 169 -11.42 -8.91 14.49
N ALA A 170 -11.05 -7.74 13.96
CA ALA A 170 -9.89 -7.58 13.08
C ALA A 170 -8.57 -7.89 13.81
N ALA A 171 -8.36 -7.30 15.00
CA ALA A 171 -7.19 -7.54 15.82
C ALA A 171 -7.10 -9.02 16.23
N SER A 172 -8.21 -9.65 16.62
CA SER A 172 -8.24 -11.06 17.00
C SER A 172 -7.83 -11.98 15.84
N ALA A 173 -8.28 -11.70 14.61
CA ALA A 173 -7.90 -12.48 13.44
C ALA A 173 -6.39 -12.34 13.14
N SER A 174 -5.88 -11.11 13.12
CA SER A 174 -4.46 -10.84 12.83
C SER A 174 -3.54 -11.43 13.92
N LEU A 175 -3.84 -11.19 15.20
CA LEU A 175 -3.06 -11.75 16.30
C LEU A 175 -3.10 -13.28 16.36
N SER A 176 -4.22 -13.91 15.99
CA SER A 176 -4.31 -15.38 15.95
C SER A 176 -3.34 -15.99 14.95
N ALA A 177 -3.11 -15.33 13.81
CA ALA A 177 -2.12 -15.74 12.82
C ALA A 177 -0.69 -15.59 13.37
N GLU A 178 -0.39 -14.48 14.04
CA GLU A 178 0.91 -14.26 14.68
C GLU A 178 1.24 -15.31 15.74
N PHE A 179 0.24 -15.74 16.54
CA PHE A 179 0.43 -16.78 17.55
C PHE A 179 0.65 -18.19 16.96
N GLN A 180 0.42 -18.42 15.66
CA GLN A 180 0.81 -19.68 15.00
C GLN A 180 2.33 -19.80 14.85
N LEU A 181 3.02 -18.65 14.73
CA LEU A 181 4.47 -18.61 14.49
C LEU A 181 5.25 -18.21 15.76
N ASN A 182 4.60 -17.53 16.70
CA ASN A 182 5.25 -16.94 17.86
C ASN A 182 4.49 -17.27 19.15
N ALA A 183 5.20 -17.80 20.15
CA ALA A 183 4.59 -18.08 21.46
C ALA A 183 4.36 -16.81 22.31
N VAL A 184 5.08 -15.71 22.02
CA VAL A 184 5.01 -14.45 22.76
C VAL A 184 5.04 -13.28 21.77
N LEU A 185 4.17 -12.30 21.98
CA LEU A 185 4.15 -11.04 21.23
C LEU A 185 4.55 -9.89 22.17
N ASP A 186 5.57 -9.13 21.77
CA ASP A 186 5.97 -7.93 22.50
C ASP A 186 5.06 -6.74 22.16
N ALA A 187 5.24 -5.63 22.89
CA ALA A 187 4.43 -4.43 22.73
C ALA A 187 4.60 -3.75 21.36
N GLN A 188 5.70 -4.00 20.62
CA GLN A 188 5.88 -3.43 19.28
C GLN A 188 5.11 -4.26 18.25
N ARG A 189 5.19 -5.60 18.32
CA ARG A 189 4.40 -6.49 17.47
C ARG A 189 2.91 -6.29 17.71
N LEU A 190 2.47 -6.18 18.96
CA LEU A 190 1.07 -5.93 19.28
C LEU A 190 0.53 -4.66 18.58
N ARG A 191 1.32 -3.59 18.47
CA ARG A 191 0.91 -2.35 17.78
C ARG A 191 0.78 -2.47 16.27
N VAL A 192 1.46 -3.43 15.67
CA VAL A 192 1.44 -3.65 14.21
C VAL A 192 0.28 -4.55 13.83
N HIS A 193 -0.07 -5.52 14.69
CA HIS A 193 -1.04 -6.57 14.38
C HIS A 193 -2.39 -6.44 15.12
N ALA A 194 -2.62 -5.38 15.89
CA ALA A 194 -3.87 -5.11 16.62
C ALA A 194 -4.31 -3.65 16.50
#